data_AF-A0A484QHA5-F1
#
_entry.id   AF-A0A484QHA5-F1
#
_cell.length_a   1.000
_cell.length_b   1.000
_cell.length_c   1.000
_cell.angle_alpha   90.00
_cell.angle_beta   90.00
_cell.angle_gamma   90.00
#
_symmetry.space_group_name_H-M   'P 1'
#
loop_
_entity.id
_entity.type
_entity.pdbx_description
1 polymer ?
#
loop_
_entity_poly.entity_id
_entity_poly.type
_entity_poly.pdbx_seq_one_letter_code
_entity_poly.pdbx_strand_id
1 'polypeptide(L)'
;MTFMDSVFSYALDFIKGGLLQVSWWQVVLITLVLTHITIVSVTVFLHRSQAHRGLDLHPAVSHFFRFWLWLTTGMVTKEWVAIHRKHHAKCEREGDPHSPMIFGIWKVLFRGAELYREESNNAETMAKFGHGTPDDWMERNVYTRHSMGGILIMLAIDVALFGALGLTVWAVQMAWIPFWAAGVVNGIGHFVGYRNFASPDTSTNLVPWGIIIGGEELHNNHHAHGTSAKFSSKWYEFDIGWMYISILRFFGLAKIKKVAPKLKLEAAGSKPAVDLGTLQGVITHRYEIMARYADLMKRACTQEIARLQGDSSAKHGESLSVLKRARNWVRISEDSLQPQQRAEIDQAVTRSPALATLVQMRAELGRLWESSSASSEQLLHDLQAWCQRAQQSGIDGLEQFALRLRRYAA
;
A
#
# COMPACT_ATOMS: atom_id res chain seq x y z
N MET A 1 -13.45 1.37 -62.22
CA MET A 1 -12.72 1.62 -60.95
C MET A 1 -11.25 1.40 -61.24
N THR A 2 -10.40 2.41 -61.10
CA THR A 2 -8.97 2.28 -61.41
C THR A 2 -8.26 1.53 -60.28
N PHE A 3 -7.11 0.91 -60.57
CA PHE A 3 -6.26 0.28 -59.55
C PHE A 3 -5.92 1.26 -58.40
N MET A 4 -5.72 2.54 -58.72
CA MET A 4 -5.49 3.60 -57.74
C MET A 4 -6.69 3.85 -56.82
N ASP A 5 -7.92 3.86 -57.36
CA ASP A 5 -9.14 4.03 -56.55
C ASP A 5 -9.30 2.87 -55.55
N SER A 6 -8.96 1.65 -55.99
CA SER A 6 -9.00 0.46 -55.14
C SER A 6 -7.96 0.56 -54.01
N VAL A 7 -6.72 0.91 -54.32
CA VAL A 7 -5.66 1.08 -53.31
C VAL A 7 -6.01 2.19 -52.31
N PHE A 8 -6.55 3.30 -52.80
CA PHE A 8 -6.99 4.40 -51.95
C PHE A 8 -8.15 4.01 -51.01
N SER A 9 -9.13 3.26 -51.51
CA SER A 9 -10.22 2.72 -50.69
C SER A 9 -9.70 1.80 -49.59
N TYR A 10 -8.81 0.85 -49.93
CA TYR A 10 -8.22 -0.06 -48.95
C TYR A 10 -7.41 0.70 -47.88
N ALA A 11 -6.66 1.73 -48.26
CA ALA A 11 -5.92 2.56 -47.32
C ALA A 11 -6.87 3.31 -46.37
N LEU A 12 -7.97 3.88 -46.88
CA LEU A 12 -8.97 4.57 -46.06
C LEU A 12 -9.67 3.62 -45.09
N ASP A 13 -10.03 2.42 -45.53
CA ASP A 13 -10.69 1.42 -44.69
C ASP A 13 -9.74 0.91 -43.59
N PHE A 14 -8.47 0.68 -43.93
CA PHE A 14 -7.45 0.35 -42.93
C PHE A 14 -7.24 1.49 -41.93
N ILE A 15 -7.16 2.75 -42.37
CA ILE A 15 -7.02 3.89 -41.45
C ILE A 15 -8.21 3.98 -40.48
N LYS A 16 -9.43 3.66 -40.93
CA LYS A 16 -10.63 3.73 -40.10
C LYS A 16 -10.72 2.61 -39.07
N GLY A 17 -10.37 1.38 -39.43
CA GLY A 17 -10.69 0.19 -38.63
C GLY A 17 -9.56 -0.82 -38.45
N GLY A 18 -8.40 -0.58 -39.05
CA GLY A 18 -7.26 -1.52 -39.05
C GLY A 18 -7.60 -2.86 -39.70
N LEU A 19 -6.90 -3.90 -39.28
CA LEU A 19 -7.16 -5.27 -39.73
C LEU A 19 -8.45 -5.86 -39.14
N LEU A 20 -8.87 -5.42 -37.96
CA LEU A 20 -10.02 -6.01 -37.27
C LEU A 20 -11.37 -5.41 -37.69
N GLN A 21 -11.38 -4.17 -38.20
CA GLN A 21 -12.58 -3.47 -38.63
C GLN A 21 -13.68 -3.44 -37.55
N VAL A 22 -13.27 -3.38 -36.28
CA VAL A 22 -14.17 -3.40 -35.13
C VAL A 22 -14.74 -2.01 -34.84
N SER A 23 -15.94 -1.99 -34.25
CA SER A 23 -16.61 -0.76 -33.84
C SER A 23 -15.91 -0.09 -32.65
N TRP A 24 -16.11 1.22 -32.49
CA TRP A 24 -15.43 2.03 -31.47
C TRP A 24 -15.63 1.51 -30.03
N TRP A 25 -16.82 0.98 -29.68
CA TRP A 25 -17.08 0.48 -28.33
C TRP A 25 -16.35 -0.84 -28.06
N GLN A 26 -16.12 -1.66 -29.11
CA GLN A 26 -15.30 -2.86 -29.02
C GLN A 26 -13.84 -2.48 -28.78
N VAL A 27 -13.34 -1.43 -29.45
CA VAL A 27 -11.99 -0.89 -29.20
C VAL A 27 -11.85 -0.45 -27.74
N VAL A 28 -12.83 0.24 -27.17
CA VAL A 28 -12.84 0.62 -25.75
C VAL A 28 -12.78 -0.61 -24.85
N LEU A 29 -13.63 -1.61 -25.08
CA LEU A 29 -13.65 -2.84 -24.28
C LEU A 29 -12.32 -3.60 -24.36
N ILE A 30 -11.76 -3.73 -25.57
CA ILE A 30 -10.46 -4.37 -25.78
C ILE A 30 -9.37 -3.59 -25.04
N THR A 31 -9.36 -2.26 -25.15
CA THR A 31 -8.39 -1.40 -24.44
C THR A 31 -8.46 -1.62 -22.93
N LEU A 32 -9.67 -1.67 -22.36
CA LEU A 32 -9.87 -1.94 -20.94
C LEU A 32 -9.36 -3.33 -20.53
N VAL A 33 -9.54 -4.35 -21.37
CA VAL A 33 -9.00 -5.69 -21.12
C VAL A 33 -7.47 -5.69 -21.18
N LEU A 34 -6.88 -5.03 -22.18
CA LEU A 34 -5.42 -4.94 -22.34
C LEU A 34 -4.78 -4.23 -21.14
N THR A 35 -5.31 -3.08 -20.73
CA THR A 35 -4.81 -2.36 -19.55
C THR A 35 -5.02 -3.14 -18.27
N HIS A 36 -6.13 -3.87 -18.14
CA HIS A 36 -6.38 -4.77 -17.01
C HIS A 36 -5.32 -5.86 -16.88
N ILE A 37 -4.93 -6.51 -17.99
CA ILE A 37 -3.84 -7.49 -18.00
C ILE A 37 -2.53 -6.83 -17.53
N THR A 38 -2.27 -5.59 -17.95
CA THR A 38 -1.09 -4.83 -17.51
C THR A 38 -1.11 -4.59 -15.99
N ILE A 39 -2.24 -4.15 -15.43
CA ILE A 39 -2.41 -3.99 -13.97
C ILE A 39 -2.18 -5.31 -13.23
N VAL A 40 -2.78 -6.40 -13.71
CA VAL A 40 -2.61 -7.74 -13.13
C VAL A 40 -1.14 -8.18 -13.16
N SER A 41 -0.43 -7.84 -14.24
CA SER A 41 1.00 -8.10 -14.38
C SER A 41 1.83 -7.29 -13.38
N VAL A 42 1.50 -6.01 -13.16
CA VAL A 42 2.18 -5.20 -12.14
C VAL A 42 1.91 -5.75 -10.74
N THR A 43 0.65 -5.97 -10.37
CA THR A 43 0.30 -6.40 -9.00
C THR A 43 0.80 -7.81 -8.67
N VAL A 44 0.56 -8.80 -9.54
CA VAL A 44 0.89 -10.20 -9.24
C VAL A 44 2.40 -10.45 -9.42
N PHE A 45 2.99 -9.99 -10.52
CA PHE A 45 4.38 -10.28 -10.85
C PHE A 45 5.36 -9.27 -10.25
N LEU A 46 5.31 -7.99 -10.63
CA LEU A 46 6.30 -7.01 -10.14
C LEU A 46 6.18 -6.78 -8.64
N HIS A 47 4.96 -6.57 -8.15
CA HIS A 47 4.73 -6.15 -6.79
C HIS A 47 4.79 -7.32 -5.80
N ARG A 48 3.82 -8.25 -5.87
CA ARG A 48 3.69 -9.33 -4.86
C ARG A 48 4.77 -10.40 -5.02
N SER A 49 5.15 -10.77 -6.24
CA SER A 49 6.15 -11.81 -6.47
C SER A 49 7.58 -11.28 -6.43
N GLN A 50 7.95 -10.31 -7.30
CA GLN A 50 9.35 -9.87 -7.42
C GLN A 50 9.78 -8.96 -6.28
N ALA A 51 9.02 -7.90 -5.97
CA ALA A 51 9.42 -6.96 -4.93
C ALA A 51 9.32 -7.57 -3.53
N HIS A 52 8.20 -8.23 -3.22
CA HIS A 52 7.87 -8.64 -1.84
C HIS A 52 7.97 -10.14 -1.53
N ARG A 53 8.19 -10.99 -2.53
CA ARG A 53 8.35 -12.44 -2.36
C ARG A 53 7.18 -13.11 -1.63
N GLY A 54 5.97 -12.57 -1.78
CA GLY A 54 4.77 -13.14 -1.19
C GLY A 54 4.33 -14.44 -1.87
N LEU A 55 4.70 -14.62 -3.13
CA LEU A 55 4.46 -15.84 -3.91
C LEU A 55 5.57 -16.10 -4.91
N ASP A 56 5.70 -17.37 -5.29
CA ASP A 56 6.43 -17.81 -6.48
C ASP A 56 5.43 -18.13 -7.59
N LEU A 57 5.78 -17.73 -8.82
CA LEU A 57 5.03 -18.03 -10.02
C LEU A 57 5.74 -19.13 -10.82
N HIS A 58 4.96 -19.97 -11.50
CA HIS A 58 5.49 -20.90 -12.49
C HIS A 58 6.28 -20.12 -13.57
N PRO A 59 7.43 -20.63 -14.06
CA PRO A 59 8.28 -19.91 -15.01
C PRO A 59 7.55 -19.39 -16.25
N ALA A 60 6.61 -20.17 -16.81
CA ALA A 60 5.81 -19.74 -17.95
C ALA A 60 4.93 -18.51 -17.65
N VAL A 61 4.29 -18.47 -16.47
CA VAL A 61 3.46 -17.34 -16.04
C VAL A 61 4.34 -16.12 -15.73
N SER A 62 5.47 -16.34 -15.06
CA SER A 62 6.45 -15.28 -14.82
C SER A 62 6.98 -14.68 -16.13
N HIS A 63 7.26 -15.50 -17.14
CA HIS A 63 7.73 -15.05 -18.44
C HIS A 63 6.64 -14.30 -19.21
N PHE A 64 5.40 -14.79 -19.20
CA PHE A 64 4.25 -14.09 -19.77
C PHE A 64 4.14 -12.66 -19.22
N PHE A 65 4.18 -12.49 -17.90
CA PHE A 65 4.08 -11.17 -17.30
C PHE A 65 5.27 -10.26 -17.64
N ARG A 66 6.50 -10.79 -17.67
CA ARG A 66 7.70 -10.03 -18.09
C ARG A 66 7.56 -9.53 -19.52
N PHE A 67 7.22 -10.43 -20.45
CA PHE A 67 7.03 -10.10 -21.84
C PHE A 67 5.90 -9.08 -22.03
N TRP A 68 4.76 -9.28 -21.36
CA TRP A 68 3.61 -8.38 -21.43
C TRP A 68 3.97 -6.96 -20.96
N LEU A 69 4.66 -6.84 -19.82
CA LEU A 69 5.07 -5.55 -19.28
C LEU A 69 6.11 -4.86 -20.15
N TRP A 70 7.06 -5.61 -20.70
CA TRP A 70 8.01 -5.07 -21.68
C TRP A 70 7.29 -4.48 -22.90
N LEU A 71 6.30 -5.20 -23.44
CA LEU A 71 5.51 -4.76 -24.59
C LEU A 71 4.65 -3.53 -24.26
N THR A 72 3.96 -3.53 -23.13
CA THR A 72 2.90 -2.54 -22.81
C THR A 72 3.37 -1.35 -21.99
N THR A 73 4.58 -1.38 -21.43
CA THR A 73 5.09 -0.33 -20.53
C THR A 73 6.57 -0.05 -20.69
N GLY A 74 7.34 -0.99 -21.25
CA GLY A 74 8.80 -0.92 -21.30
C GLY A 74 9.48 -0.96 -19.92
N MET A 75 8.76 -1.31 -18.85
CA MET A 75 9.33 -1.40 -17.51
C MET A 75 10.35 -2.55 -17.42
N VAL A 76 11.50 -2.25 -16.81
CA VAL A 76 12.53 -3.24 -16.48
C VAL A 76 12.28 -3.77 -15.06
N THR A 77 12.32 -5.09 -14.89
CA THR A 77 11.96 -5.73 -13.61
C THR A 77 12.82 -5.22 -12.46
N LYS A 78 14.14 -5.13 -12.68
CA LYS A 78 15.11 -4.69 -11.67
C LYS A 78 14.86 -3.26 -11.20
N GLU A 79 14.60 -2.34 -12.15
CA GLU A 79 14.34 -0.93 -11.85
C GLU A 79 13.12 -0.77 -10.97
N TRP A 80 11.99 -1.36 -11.39
CA TRP A 80 10.74 -1.25 -10.65
C TRP A 80 10.85 -1.83 -9.24
N VAL A 81 11.44 -3.03 -9.12
CA VAL A 81 11.64 -3.69 -7.82
C VAL A 81 12.55 -2.88 -6.91
N ALA A 82 13.63 -2.31 -7.43
CA ALA A 82 14.57 -1.52 -6.66
C ALA A 82 13.91 -0.24 -6.12
N ILE A 83 13.21 0.49 -6.99
CA ILE A 83 12.51 1.73 -6.64
C ILE A 83 11.41 1.46 -5.61
N HIS A 84 10.60 0.41 -5.81
CA HIS A 84 9.54 0.05 -4.88
C HIS A 84 10.07 -0.36 -3.51
N ARG A 85 11.14 -1.18 -3.47
CA ARG A 85 11.79 -1.54 -2.21
C ARG A 85 12.45 -0.35 -1.52
N LYS A 86 13.02 0.59 -2.27
CA LYS A 86 13.54 1.86 -1.73
C LYS A 86 12.43 2.67 -1.08
N HIS A 87 11.28 2.79 -1.75
CA HIS A 87 10.09 3.44 -1.20
C HIS A 87 9.69 2.79 0.14
N HIS A 88 9.53 1.47 0.22
CA HIS A 88 9.23 0.82 1.50
C HIS A 88 10.31 1.06 2.59
N ALA A 89 11.58 1.05 2.22
CA ALA A 89 12.68 1.24 3.16
C ALA A 89 12.82 2.69 3.66
N LYS A 90 12.36 3.65 2.86
CA LYS A 90 12.50 5.10 3.09
C LYS A 90 11.17 5.81 3.13
N CYS A 91 10.07 5.09 3.34
CA CYS A 91 8.72 5.60 3.16
C CYS A 91 8.49 6.88 3.96
N GLU A 92 8.08 7.96 3.26
CA GLU A 92 7.86 9.29 3.83
C GLU A 92 9.07 9.91 4.56
N ARG A 93 10.28 9.47 4.20
CA ARG A 93 11.56 9.98 4.71
C ARG A 93 12.46 10.39 3.55
N GLU A 94 13.49 11.16 3.87
CA GLU A 94 14.49 11.55 2.88
C GLU A 94 15.03 10.33 2.13
N GLY A 95 14.99 10.41 0.80
CA GLY A 95 15.36 9.34 -0.12
C GLY A 95 14.20 8.45 -0.59
N ASP A 96 12.97 8.65 -0.13
CA ASP A 96 11.79 8.06 -0.79
C ASP A 96 11.69 8.58 -2.24
N PRO A 97 11.66 7.72 -3.27
CA PRO A 97 11.64 8.16 -4.66
C PRO A 97 10.33 8.83 -5.09
N HIS A 98 9.22 8.63 -4.38
CA HIS A 98 7.91 9.14 -4.79
C HIS A 98 6.96 9.43 -3.63
N SER A 99 7.48 9.85 -2.48
CA SER A 99 6.66 10.30 -1.34
C SER A 99 5.85 11.56 -1.71
N PRO A 100 4.51 11.53 -1.62
CA PRO A 100 3.70 12.74 -1.78
C PRO A 100 3.82 13.70 -0.59
N MET A 101 4.31 13.25 0.57
CA MET A 101 4.59 14.15 1.71
C MET A 101 5.86 14.98 1.48
N ILE A 102 6.82 14.48 0.71
CA ILE A 102 8.07 15.18 0.39
C ILE A 102 7.95 15.99 -0.91
N PHE A 103 7.42 15.37 -1.97
CA PHE A 103 7.36 15.99 -3.30
C PHE A 103 6.06 16.76 -3.56
N GLY A 104 5.06 16.60 -2.70
CA GLY A 104 3.72 17.12 -2.90
C GLY A 104 2.86 16.23 -3.81
N ILE A 105 1.57 16.13 -3.46
CA ILE A 105 0.61 15.25 -4.15
C ILE A 105 0.51 15.51 -5.66
N TRP A 106 0.55 16.77 -6.10
CA TRP A 106 0.44 17.12 -7.52
C TRP A 106 1.63 16.64 -8.36
N LYS A 107 2.84 16.69 -7.79
CA LYS A 107 4.04 16.20 -8.48
C LYS A 107 3.98 14.69 -8.63
N VAL A 108 3.59 13.95 -7.58
CA VAL A 108 3.47 12.49 -7.64
C VAL A 108 2.36 12.05 -8.61
N LEU A 109 1.22 12.74 -8.60
CA LEU A 109 0.08 12.44 -9.49
C LEU A 109 0.40 12.57 -10.98
N PHE A 110 1.07 13.65 -11.39
CA PHE A 110 1.24 13.98 -12.81
C PHE A 110 2.67 13.77 -13.32
N ARG A 111 3.66 13.72 -12.44
CA ARG A 111 5.09 13.58 -12.79
C ARG A 111 5.74 12.37 -12.11
N GLY A 112 4.95 11.40 -11.63
CA GLY A 112 5.46 10.16 -11.03
C GLY A 112 6.34 9.34 -11.98
N ALA A 113 6.06 9.37 -13.29
CA ALA A 113 6.91 8.72 -14.29
C ALA A 113 8.31 9.36 -14.41
N GLU A 114 8.40 10.68 -14.21
CA GLU A 114 9.69 11.39 -14.22
C GLU A 114 10.49 11.06 -12.97
N LEU A 115 9.85 11.06 -11.79
CA LEU A 115 10.47 10.62 -10.53
C LEU A 115 10.97 9.16 -10.64
N TYR A 116 10.18 8.28 -11.25
CA TYR A 116 10.60 6.91 -11.53
C TYR A 116 11.85 6.87 -12.43
N ARG A 117 11.87 7.65 -13.51
CA ARG A 117 13.00 7.68 -14.45
C ARG A 117 14.27 8.25 -13.82
N GLU A 118 14.14 9.29 -12.99
CA GLU A 118 15.25 9.84 -12.22
C GLU A 118 15.87 8.76 -11.32
N GLU A 119 15.03 8.04 -10.56
CA GLU A 119 15.50 7.00 -9.65
C GLU A 119 15.99 5.74 -10.38
N SER A 120 15.43 5.38 -11.54
CA SER A 120 15.90 4.23 -12.33
C SER A 120 17.34 4.40 -12.80
N ASN A 121 17.78 5.64 -13.00
CA ASN A 121 19.15 5.98 -13.37
C ASN A 121 20.12 6.00 -12.16
N ASN A 122 19.63 5.77 -10.94
CA ASN A 122 20.45 5.73 -9.74
C ASN A 122 21.09 4.34 -9.55
N ALA A 123 22.39 4.23 -9.85
CA ALA A 123 23.14 2.99 -9.73
C ALA A 123 23.20 2.43 -8.30
N GLU A 124 23.24 3.28 -7.27
CA GLU A 124 23.23 2.86 -5.88
C GLU A 124 21.92 2.15 -5.53
N THR A 125 20.79 2.73 -5.96
CA THR A 125 19.47 2.14 -5.76
C THR A 125 19.36 0.78 -6.44
N MET A 126 19.85 0.66 -7.69
CA MET A 126 19.85 -0.60 -8.42
C MET A 126 20.70 -1.68 -7.73
N ALA A 127 21.87 -1.32 -7.20
CA ALA A 127 22.76 -2.24 -6.52
C ALA A 127 22.17 -2.70 -5.17
N LYS A 128 21.62 -1.77 -4.38
CA LYS A 128 21.15 -2.02 -3.02
C LYS A 128 19.80 -2.74 -2.99
N PHE A 129 18.85 -2.30 -3.82
CA PHE A 129 17.46 -2.75 -3.73
C PHE A 129 17.02 -3.68 -4.87
N GLY A 130 17.75 -3.74 -5.99
CA GLY A 130 17.39 -4.53 -7.17
C GLY A 130 17.77 -6.03 -7.12
N HIS A 131 18.22 -6.55 -5.99
CA HIS A 131 18.74 -7.92 -5.89
C HIS A 131 17.65 -9.00 -6.03
N GLY A 132 18.04 -10.16 -6.58
CA GLY A 132 17.19 -11.34 -6.75
C GLY A 132 16.15 -11.24 -7.87
N THR A 133 16.14 -10.17 -8.67
CA THR A 133 15.31 -10.11 -9.89
C THR A 133 15.89 -11.02 -10.98
N PRO A 134 15.12 -11.36 -12.03
CA PRO A 134 15.65 -12.10 -13.17
C PRO A 134 16.87 -11.38 -13.77
N ASP A 135 17.86 -12.17 -14.20
CA ASP A 135 19.05 -11.71 -14.92
C ASP A 135 19.44 -12.73 -16.02
N ASP A 136 18.46 -13.48 -16.51
CA ASP A 136 18.63 -14.44 -17.58
C ASP A 136 18.93 -13.75 -18.93
N TRP A 137 19.15 -14.56 -19.97
CA TRP A 137 19.47 -14.03 -21.29
C TRP A 137 18.39 -13.10 -21.85
N MET A 138 17.11 -13.42 -21.64
CA MET A 138 15.99 -12.60 -22.11
C MET A 138 15.96 -11.25 -21.38
N GLU A 139 16.15 -11.24 -20.06
CA GLU A 139 16.19 -9.98 -19.30
C GLU A 139 17.29 -9.05 -19.83
N ARG A 140 18.50 -9.59 -20.04
CA ARG A 140 19.67 -8.78 -20.41
C ARG A 140 19.65 -8.33 -21.86
N ASN A 141 19.27 -9.20 -22.78
CA ASN A 141 19.43 -8.96 -24.21
C ASN A 141 18.16 -8.49 -24.91
N VAL A 142 16.99 -8.69 -24.30
CA VAL A 142 15.71 -8.28 -24.88
C VAL A 142 15.07 -7.21 -24.00
N TYR A 143 14.67 -7.56 -22.78
CA TYR A 143 13.79 -6.71 -21.99
C TYR A 143 14.46 -5.43 -21.48
N THR A 144 15.67 -5.55 -20.91
CA THR A 144 16.42 -4.39 -20.41
C THR A 144 17.02 -3.59 -21.57
N ARG A 145 17.72 -4.26 -22.48
CA ARG A 145 18.45 -3.61 -23.58
C ARG A 145 17.54 -2.91 -24.59
N HIS A 146 16.36 -3.48 -24.83
CA HIS A 146 15.41 -2.98 -25.82
C HIS A 146 14.06 -2.65 -25.20
N SER A 147 14.04 -2.07 -23.99
CA SER A 147 12.83 -1.65 -23.29
C SER A 147 11.91 -0.78 -24.16
N MET A 148 12.47 0.21 -24.87
CA MET A 148 11.75 1.03 -25.85
C MET A 148 11.20 0.21 -27.04
N GLY A 149 11.92 -0.84 -27.44
CA GLY A 149 11.55 -1.70 -28.56
C GLY A 149 10.21 -2.39 -28.33
N GLY A 150 9.93 -2.85 -27.11
CA GLY A 150 8.64 -3.45 -26.75
C GLY A 150 7.50 -2.47 -26.97
N ILE A 151 7.67 -1.24 -26.49
CA ILE A 151 6.66 -0.20 -26.60
C ILE A 151 6.36 0.18 -28.07
N LEU A 152 7.40 0.26 -28.90
CA LEU A 152 7.27 0.53 -30.33
C LEU A 152 6.63 -0.63 -31.10
N ILE A 153 6.89 -1.88 -30.69
CA ILE A 153 6.21 -3.05 -31.25
C ILE A 153 4.73 -3.01 -30.89
N MET A 154 4.38 -2.65 -29.65
CA MET A 154 2.97 -2.50 -29.26
C MET A 154 2.26 -1.42 -30.06
N LEU A 155 2.93 -0.28 -30.32
CA LEU A 155 2.41 0.79 -31.17
C LEU A 155 2.08 0.26 -32.57
N ALA A 156 3.01 -0.49 -33.17
CA ALA A 156 2.80 -1.08 -34.49
C ALA A 156 1.64 -2.09 -34.49
N ILE A 157 1.52 -2.91 -33.45
CA ILE A 157 0.41 -3.86 -33.28
C ILE A 157 -0.93 -3.11 -33.18
N ASP A 158 -1.03 -2.09 -32.32
CA ASP A 158 -2.28 -1.35 -32.12
C ASP A 158 -2.71 -0.62 -33.40
N VAL A 159 -1.78 0.03 -34.10
CA VAL A 159 -2.07 0.67 -35.39
C VAL A 159 -2.45 -0.35 -36.46
N ALA A 160 -1.80 -1.52 -36.50
CA ALA A 160 -2.19 -2.59 -37.42
C ALA A 160 -3.60 -3.11 -37.14
N LEU A 161 -3.95 -3.33 -35.88
CA LEU A 161 -5.24 -3.92 -35.51
C LEU A 161 -6.40 -2.93 -35.62
N PHE A 162 -6.19 -1.65 -35.28
CA PHE A 162 -7.26 -0.65 -35.11
C PHE A 162 -7.13 0.58 -36.02
N GLY A 163 -6.13 0.63 -36.91
CA GLY A 163 -5.90 1.79 -37.77
C GLY A 163 -5.47 3.02 -36.97
N ALA A 164 -6.01 4.19 -37.29
CA ALA A 164 -5.70 5.44 -36.61
C ALA A 164 -6.08 5.41 -35.12
N LEU A 165 -7.15 4.70 -34.73
CA LEU A 165 -7.55 4.55 -33.33
C LEU A 165 -6.50 3.78 -32.52
N GLY A 166 -5.64 2.98 -33.17
CA GLY A 166 -4.53 2.29 -32.54
C GLY A 166 -3.56 3.23 -31.82
N LEU A 167 -3.39 4.46 -32.33
CA LEU A 167 -2.59 5.50 -31.65
C LEU A 167 -3.18 5.86 -30.27
N THR A 168 -4.52 5.95 -30.19
CA THR A 168 -5.22 6.24 -28.94
C THR A 168 -5.16 5.05 -27.99
N VAL A 169 -5.38 3.83 -28.48
CA VAL A 169 -5.25 2.59 -27.67
C VAL A 169 -3.86 2.54 -27.04
N TRP A 170 -2.82 2.70 -27.86
CA TRP A 170 -1.45 2.70 -27.40
C TRP A 170 -1.18 3.80 -26.35
N ALA A 171 -1.63 5.04 -26.61
CA ALA A 171 -1.44 6.15 -25.68
C ALA A 171 -2.12 5.89 -24.32
N VAL A 172 -3.32 5.30 -24.33
CA VAL A 172 -4.03 4.90 -23.10
C VAL A 172 -3.22 3.84 -22.34
N GLN A 173 -2.69 2.82 -23.02
CA GLN A 173 -1.84 1.81 -22.39
C GLN A 173 -0.60 2.42 -21.73
N MET A 174 0.07 3.35 -22.42
CA MET A 174 1.27 4.03 -21.89
C MET A 174 0.98 4.92 -20.69
N ALA A 175 -0.16 5.61 -20.69
CA ALA A 175 -0.55 6.47 -19.59
C ALA A 175 -1.09 5.69 -18.39
N TRP A 176 -1.53 4.44 -18.58
CA TRP A 176 -2.32 3.71 -17.61
C TRP A 176 -1.58 3.47 -16.29
N ILE A 177 -0.40 2.84 -16.33
CA ILE A 177 0.37 2.54 -15.11
C ILE A 177 0.93 3.82 -14.46
N PRO A 178 1.53 4.78 -15.21
CA PRO A 178 1.94 6.06 -14.63
C PRO A 178 0.82 6.77 -13.85
N PHE A 179 -0.40 6.81 -14.41
CA PHE A 179 -1.51 7.47 -13.75
C PHE A 179 -2.03 6.67 -12.55
N TRP A 180 -2.38 5.39 -12.75
CA TRP A 180 -3.06 4.60 -11.73
C TRP A 180 -2.12 4.07 -10.63
N ALA A 181 -0.93 3.57 -10.97
CA ALA A 181 -0.02 3.03 -9.97
C ALA A 181 0.84 4.13 -9.33
N ALA A 182 1.55 4.92 -10.14
CA ALA A 182 2.41 5.97 -9.58
C ALA A 182 1.60 7.17 -9.07
N GLY A 183 0.59 7.62 -9.81
CA GLY A 183 -0.24 8.74 -9.39
C GLY A 183 -1.25 8.36 -8.29
N VAL A 184 -2.17 7.45 -8.58
CA VAL A 184 -3.29 7.15 -7.66
C VAL A 184 -2.83 6.31 -6.47
N VAL A 185 -2.18 5.16 -6.67
CA VAL A 185 -1.77 4.30 -5.55
C VAL A 185 -0.68 4.97 -4.72
N ASN A 186 0.45 5.38 -5.31
CA ASN A 186 1.53 5.99 -4.52
C ASN A 186 1.22 7.42 -4.07
N GLY A 187 0.47 8.20 -4.86
CA GLY A 187 0.06 9.55 -4.47
C GLY A 187 -1.13 9.54 -3.50
N ILE A 188 -2.33 9.21 -4.00
CA ILE A 188 -3.57 9.26 -3.19
C ILE A 188 -3.50 8.25 -2.04
N GLY A 189 -2.97 7.06 -2.28
CA GLY A 189 -2.82 6.03 -1.25
C GLY A 189 -1.92 6.46 -0.09
N HIS A 190 -1.05 7.45 -0.23
CA HIS A 190 -0.27 8.03 0.89
C HIS A 190 -0.80 9.38 1.39
N PHE A 191 -1.92 9.84 0.85
CA PHE A 191 -2.48 11.16 1.13
C PHE A 191 -3.83 11.11 1.83
N VAL A 192 -4.75 10.25 1.38
CA VAL A 192 -6.12 10.19 1.93
C VAL A 192 -6.75 8.81 1.77
N GLY A 193 -7.41 8.35 2.82
CA GLY A 193 -8.15 7.10 2.81
C GLY A 193 -8.43 6.60 4.23
N TYR A 194 -8.84 5.34 4.36
CA TYR A 194 -8.99 4.69 5.65
C TYR A 194 -7.77 3.83 5.99
N ARG A 195 -7.59 3.47 7.26
CA ARG A 195 -6.49 2.62 7.71
C ARG A 195 -7.02 1.51 8.60
N ASN A 196 -6.58 0.29 8.35
CA ASN A 196 -6.79 -0.84 9.26
C ASN A 196 -5.64 -1.01 10.25
N PHE A 197 -4.45 -0.53 9.87
CA PHE A 197 -3.20 -0.74 10.58
C PHE A 197 -2.46 0.58 10.80
N ALA A 198 -1.89 0.74 12.00
CA ALA A 198 -1.04 1.87 12.34
C ALA A 198 0.42 1.54 12.02
N SER A 199 0.73 1.31 10.73
CA SER A 199 2.10 1.26 10.22
C SER A 199 2.79 2.64 10.34
N PRO A 200 4.14 2.68 10.45
CA PRO A 200 4.91 3.90 10.66
C PRO A 200 5.12 4.72 9.36
N ASP A 201 4.03 4.94 8.62
CA ASP A 201 3.96 5.65 7.33
C ASP A 201 2.59 6.32 7.16
N THR A 202 2.36 7.05 6.07
CA THR A 202 1.08 7.71 5.76
C THR A 202 0.16 6.90 4.83
N SER A 203 0.47 5.63 4.54
CA SER A 203 -0.32 4.79 3.64
C SER A 203 -1.79 4.61 4.09
N THR A 204 -2.70 4.53 3.15
CA THR A 204 -4.14 4.44 3.36
C THR A 204 -4.74 3.51 2.32
N ASN A 205 -5.84 2.86 2.69
CA ASN A 205 -6.64 2.10 1.75
C ASN A 205 -7.63 3.03 1.04
N LEU A 206 -7.81 2.81 -0.26
CA LEU A 206 -8.79 3.52 -1.11
C LEU A 206 -9.95 2.58 -1.45
N VAL A 207 -11.14 3.14 -1.64
CA VAL A 207 -12.32 2.44 -2.18
C VAL A 207 -13.08 3.40 -3.11
N PRO A 208 -13.73 2.94 -4.19
CA PRO A 208 -13.99 1.55 -4.59
C PRO A 208 -13.22 1.12 -5.87
N TRP A 209 -11.94 1.45 -6.01
CA TRP A 209 -11.20 1.28 -7.29
C TRP A 209 -10.61 -0.11 -7.53
N GLY A 210 -10.97 -1.13 -6.74
CA GLY A 210 -10.25 -2.40 -6.70
C GLY A 210 -10.22 -3.23 -7.99
N ILE A 211 -11.16 -2.98 -8.90
CA ILE A 211 -11.12 -3.58 -10.24
C ILE A 211 -10.05 -2.90 -11.11
N ILE A 212 -9.94 -1.57 -11.02
CA ILE A 212 -9.08 -0.77 -11.90
C ILE A 212 -7.62 -0.80 -11.44
N ILE A 213 -7.34 -0.93 -10.14
CA ILE A 213 -5.96 -0.94 -9.64
C ILE A 213 -5.51 -2.27 -9.04
N GLY A 214 -6.16 -3.38 -9.39
CA GLY A 214 -5.53 -4.69 -9.15
C GLY A 214 -5.49 -5.14 -7.67
N GLY A 215 -6.21 -4.48 -6.76
CA GLY A 215 -6.11 -4.69 -5.31
C GLY A 215 -5.06 -3.79 -4.65
N GLU A 216 -4.30 -3.02 -5.43
CA GLU A 216 -3.27 -2.07 -4.96
C GLU A 216 -3.87 -0.90 -4.16
N GLU A 217 -5.19 -0.69 -4.23
CA GLU A 217 -5.89 0.27 -3.38
C GLU A 217 -5.80 -0.08 -1.89
N LEU A 218 -5.52 -1.33 -1.53
CA LEU A 218 -5.40 -1.80 -0.15
C LEU A 218 -3.99 -1.53 0.40
N HIS A 219 -3.51 -0.31 0.16
CA HIS A 219 -2.13 0.11 0.34
C HIS A 219 -1.70 0.14 1.79
N ASN A 220 -2.57 0.52 2.73
CA ASN A 220 -2.25 0.46 4.16
C ASN A 220 -2.09 -0.98 4.67
N ASN A 221 -2.91 -1.90 4.16
CA ASN A 221 -2.77 -3.31 4.51
C ASN A 221 -1.46 -3.88 3.97
N HIS A 222 -1.12 -3.50 2.75
CA HIS A 222 0.14 -3.84 2.10
C HIS A 222 1.34 -3.30 2.90
N HIS A 223 1.40 -2.01 3.20
CA HIS A 223 2.51 -1.43 3.99
C HIS A 223 2.66 -2.05 5.39
N ALA A 224 1.54 -2.39 6.05
CA ALA A 224 1.58 -3.12 7.32
C ALA A 224 2.14 -4.54 7.19
N HIS A 225 1.90 -5.22 6.07
CA HIS A 225 2.27 -6.61 5.85
C HIS A 225 2.87 -6.84 4.45
N GLY A 226 3.96 -6.12 4.11
CA GLY A 226 4.45 -6.02 2.73
C GLY A 226 4.76 -7.35 2.05
N THR A 227 5.20 -8.35 2.82
CA THR A 227 5.50 -9.69 2.28
C THR A 227 4.27 -10.58 2.04
N SER A 228 3.07 -10.15 2.39
CA SER A 228 1.84 -10.90 2.18
C SER A 228 1.45 -10.92 0.70
N ALA A 229 1.14 -12.11 0.15
CA ALA A 229 0.56 -12.20 -1.20
C ALA A 229 -0.89 -11.71 -1.28
N LYS A 230 -1.55 -11.52 -0.13
CA LYS A 230 -2.93 -11.06 -0.01
C LYS A 230 -2.94 -9.69 0.67
N PHE A 231 -3.55 -8.69 0.03
CA PHE A 231 -3.67 -7.34 0.57
C PHE A 231 -4.99 -7.12 1.32
N SER A 232 -6.06 -7.88 1.03
CA SER A 232 -7.30 -7.78 1.81
C SER A 232 -7.18 -8.38 3.21
N SER A 233 -7.60 -7.59 4.20
CA SER A 233 -7.62 -7.92 5.62
C SER A 233 -9.05 -7.98 6.19
N LYS A 234 -9.99 -7.21 5.61
CA LYS A 234 -11.41 -7.20 5.97
C LYS A 234 -12.25 -7.95 4.94
N TRP A 235 -13.43 -8.41 5.36
CA TRP A 235 -14.31 -9.22 4.51
C TRP A 235 -14.90 -8.45 3.33
N TYR A 236 -15.06 -7.13 3.46
CA TYR A 236 -15.59 -6.24 2.42
C TYR A 236 -14.51 -5.71 1.47
N GLU A 237 -13.23 -6.00 1.73
CA GLU A 237 -12.13 -5.58 0.87
C GLU A 237 -11.97 -6.57 -0.29
N PHE A 238 -12.22 -6.10 -1.49
CA PHE A 238 -12.02 -6.90 -2.70
C PHE A 238 -10.57 -6.79 -3.15
N ASP A 239 -9.87 -7.92 -3.24
CA ASP A 239 -8.49 -7.99 -3.71
C ASP A 239 -8.45 -8.83 -4.99
N ILE A 240 -8.48 -8.16 -6.14
CA ILE A 240 -8.49 -8.85 -7.43
C ILE A 240 -7.14 -9.52 -7.74
N GLY A 241 -6.01 -8.97 -7.29
CA GLY A 241 -4.72 -9.65 -7.39
C GLY A 241 -4.74 -10.98 -6.65
N TRP A 242 -5.37 -11.05 -5.47
CA TRP A 242 -5.57 -12.30 -4.73
C TRP A 242 -6.52 -13.27 -5.45
N MET A 243 -7.56 -12.77 -6.13
CA MET A 243 -8.40 -13.59 -6.99
C MET A 243 -7.57 -14.30 -8.08
N TYR A 244 -6.74 -13.55 -8.83
CA TYR A 244 -5.87 -14.14 -9.85
C TYR A 244 -4.83 -15.10 -9.28
N ILE A 245 -4.20 -14.75 -8.14
CA ILE A 245 -3.26 -15.65 -7.45
C ILE A 245 -3.95 -16.95 -7.04
N SER A 246 -5.20 -16.88 -6.58
CA SER A 246 -5.98 -18.06 -6.18
C SER A 246 -6.31 -18.95 -7.38
N ILE A 247 -6.65 -18.36 -8.52
CA ILE A 247 -6.87 -19.09 -9.79
C ILE A 247 -5.57 -19.76 -10.24
N LEU A 248 -4.45 -19.03 -10.28
CA LEU A 248 -3.15 -19.59 -10.67
C LEU A 248 -2.72 -20.72 -9.72
N ARG A 249 -2.93 -20.55 -8.41
CA ARG A 249 -2.66 -21.59 -7.41
C ARG A 249 -3.49 -22.83 -7.66
N PHE A 250 -4.78 -22.69 -7.98
CA PHE A 250 -5.66 -23.82 -8.27
C PHE A 250 -5.11 -24.69 -9.42
N PHE A 251 -4.54 -24.07 -10.44
CA PHE A 251 -3.88 -24.75 -11.56
C PHE A 251 -2.41 -25.16 -11.29
N GLY A 252 -1.90 -25.00 -10.06
CA GLY A 252 -0.50 -25.31 -9.74
C GLY A 252 0.52 -24.33 -10.31
N LEU A 253 0.08 -23.18 -10.83
CA LEU A 253 0.91 -22.17 -11.47
C LEU A 253 1.43 -21.08 -10.51
N ALA A 254 1.00 -21.10 -9.26
CA ALA A 254 1.48 -20.19 -8.21
C ALA A 254 1.60 -20.91 -6.86
N LYS A 255 2.69 -20.63 -6.13
CA LYS A 255 2.90 -21.08 -4.75
C LYS A 255 2.95 -19.88 -3.82
N ILE A 256 1.95 -19.78 -2.96
CA ILE A 256 1.90 -18.72 -1.94
C ILE A 256 2.95 -19.03 -0.88
N LYS A 257 3.81 -18.03 -0.59
CA LYS A 257 4.85 -18.13 0.44
C LYS A 257 4.37 -17.57 1.77
N LYS A 258 3.70 -16.42 1.74
CA LYS A 258 3.35 -15.66 2.95
C LYS A 258 1.98 -15.01 2.80
N VAL A 259 1.24 -15.00 3.90
CA VAL A 259 -0.01 -14.28 4.09
C VAL A 259 0.04 -13.60 5.44
N ALA A 260 -0.51 -12.39 5.54
CA ALA A 260 -0.62 -11.67 6.80
C ALA A 260 -1.27 -12.56 7.90
N PRO A 261 -0.74 -12.57 9.13
CA PRO A 261 -1.32 -13.34 10.23
C PRO A 261 -2.78 -12.95 10.47
N LYS A 262 -3.65 -13.95 10.60
CA LYS A 262 -5.04 -13.71 11.03
C LYS A 262 -5.04 -13.44 12.54
N LEU A 263 -5.75 -12.40 12.96
CA LEU A 263 -5.96 -12.13 14.38
C LEU A 263 -6.55 -13.34 15.08
N LYS A 264 -5.83 -13.84 16.09
CA LYS A 264 -6.33 -14.84 17.03
C LYS A 264 -6.48 -14.24 18.40
N LEU A 265 -7.67 -14.40 18.98
CA LEU A 265 -7.95 -14.02 20.35
C LEU A 265 -8.49 -15.22 21.10
N GLU A 266 -7.87 -15.53 22.22
CA GLU A 266 -8.35 -16.56 23.12
C GLU A 266 -9.62 -16.11 23.86
N ALA A 267 -10.34 -17.07 24.43
CA ALA A 267 -11.50 -16.80 25.26
C ALA A 267 -11.09 -15.96 26.49
N ALA A 268 -11.98 -15.07 26.94
CA ALA A 268 -11.75 -14.31 28.15
C ALA A 268 -11.61 -15.27 29.34
N GLY A 269 -10.61 -15.08 30.20
CA GLY A 269 -10.35 -15.93 31.36
C GLY A 269 -9.65 -17.27 31.05
N SER A 270 -9.29 -17.53 29.79
CA SER A 270 -8.59 -18.78 29.42
C SER A 270 -7.16 -18.90 29.96
N LYS A 271 -6.52 -17.77 30.27
CA LYS A 271 -5.17 -17.71 30.85
C LYS A 271 -5.15 -16.99 32.19
N PRO A 272 -4.43 -17.51 33.20
CA PRO A 272 -4.31 -16.86 34.50
C PRO A 272 -3.47 -15.57 34.41
N ALA A 273 -2.46 -15.53 33.53
CA ALA A 273 -1.55 -14.40 33.37
C ALA A 273 -1.12 -14.21 31.91
N VAL A 274 -0.51 -13.06 31.61
CA VAL A 274 0.17 -12.83 30.32
C VAL A 274 1.42 -13.71 30.26
N ASP A 275 1.54 -14.50 29.19
CA ASP A 275 2.65 -15.42 28.96
C ASP A 275 3.43 -15.08 27.68
N LEU A 276 4.47 -15.88 27.38
CA LEU A 276 5.26 -15.72 26.14
C LEU A 276 4.42 -15.85 24.87
N GLY A 277 3.35 -16.66 24.89
CA GLY A 277 2.42 -16.79 23.77
C GLY A 277 1.63 -15.50 23.53
N THR A 278 1.19 -14.84 24.60
CA THR A 278 0.57 -13.52 24.55
C THR A 278 1.55 -12.48 24.02
N LEU A 279 2.79 -12.45 24.53
CA LEU A 279 3.83 -11.55 24.03
C LEU A 279 4.05 -11.73 22.52
N GLN A 280 4.20 -12.97 22.05
CA GLN A 280 4.36 -13.27 20.64
C GLN A 280 3.15 -12.83 19.81
N GLY A 281 1.93 -13.05 20.30
CA GLY A 281 0.70 -12.57 19.66
C GLY A 281 0.64 -11.05 19.57
N VAL A 282 1.04 -10.36 20.64
CA VAL A 282 1.12 -8.88 20.69
C VAL A 282 2.12 -8.34 19.67
N ILE A 283 3.33 -8.90 19.62
CA ILE A 283 4.36 -8.49 18.64
C ILE A 283 3.90 -8.77 17.20
N THR A 284 3.24 -9.91 16.98
CA THR A 284 2.73 -10.33 15.66
C THR A 284 1.64 -9.38 15.15
N HIS A 285 0.77 -8.90 16.04
CA HIS A 285 -0.37 -8.04 15.70
C HIS A 285 -0.17 -6.56 16.07
N ARG A 286 1.07 -6.13 16.31
CA ARG A 286 1.41 -4.77 16.80
C ARG A 286 0.74 -3.62 16.05
N TYR A 287 0.67 -3.68 14.71
CA TYR A 287 0.05 -2.59 13.93
C TYR A 287 -1.48 -2.53 14.08
N GLU A 288 -2.14 -3.66 14.28
CA GLU A 288 -3.57 -3.70 14.59
C GLU A 288 -3.81 -3.18 16.01
N ILE A 289 -2.98 -3.61 16.96
CA ILE A 289 -3.03 -3.17 18.36
C ILE A 289 -2.87 -1.65 18.44
N MET A 290 -1.90 -1.08 17.73
CA MET A 290 -1.69 0.36 17.64
C MET A 290 -2.85 1.09 16.96
N ALA A 291 -3.46 0.52 15.91
CA ALA A 291 -4.65 1.10 15.28
C ALA A 291 -5.83 1.16 16.26
N ARG A 292 -6.04 0.10 17.06
CA ARG A 292 -7.08 0.09 18.11
C ARG A 292 -6.77 1.06 19.24
N TYR A 293 -5.50 1.21 19.60
CA TYR A 293 -5.09 2.17 20.62
C TYR A 293 -5.33 3.61 20.14
N ALA A 294 -5.04 3.90 18.88
CA ALA A 294 -5.38 5.17 18.24
C ALA A 294 -6.90 5.46 18.27
N ASP A 295 -7.76 4.45 18.11
CA ASP A 295 -9.21 4.57 18.27
C ASP A 295 -9.64 4.82 19.72
N LEU A 296 -8.93 4.25 20.69
CA LEU A 296 -9.11 4.57 22.12
C LEU A 296 -8.78 6.05 22.37
N MET A 297 -7.63 6.54 21.91
CA MET A 297 -7.25 7.95 22.07
C MET A 297 -8.24 8.90 21.41
N LYS A 298 -8.69 8.60 20.18
CA LYS A 298 -9.71 9.42 19.49
C LYS A 298 -11.03 9.49 20.27
N ARG A 299 -11.45 8.39 20.88
CA ARG A 299 -12.64 8.35 21.75
C ARG A 299 -12.44 9.18 23.01
N ALA A 300 -11.29 9.07 23.67
CA ALA A 300 -10.96 9.89 24.83
C ALA A 300 -10.97 11.40 24.50
N CYS A 301 -10.37 11.81 23.37
CA CYS A 301 -10.47 13.20 22.91
C CYS A 301 -11.92 13.63 22.66
N THR A 302 -12.75 12.75 22.10
CA THR A 302 -14.15 13.05 21.79
C THR A 302 -14.99 13.21 23.06
N GLN A 303 -14.77 12.35 24.07
CA GLN A 303 -15.39 12.44 25.38
C GLN A 303 -14.98 13.72 26.11
N GLU A 304 -13.70 14.08 26.06
CA GLU A 304 -13.22 15.32 26.69
C GLU A 304 -13.77 16.58 26.01
N ILE A 305 -13.87 16.58 24.68
CA ILE A 305 -14.56 17.66 23.93
C ILE A 305 -16.01 17.76 24.38
N ALA A 306 -16.74 16.65 24.46
CA ALA A 306 -18.14 16.65 24.88
C ALA A 306 -18.33 17.15 26.32
N ARG A 307 -17.43 16.75 27.23
CA ARG A 307 -17.39 17.22 28.63
C ARG A 307 -17.24 18.74 28.70
N LEU A 308 -16.28 19.30 27.97
CA LEU A 308 -16.02 20.73 27.94
C LEU A 308 -17.12 21.53 27.23
N GLN A 309 -17.84 20.93 26.27
CA GLN A 309 -18.99 21.58 25.62
C GLN A 309 -20.23 21.64 26.53
N GLY A 310 -20.40 20.66 27.41
CA GLY A 310 -21.48 20.64 28.41
C GLY A 310 -21.23 21.56 29.61
N ASP A 311 -19.99 22.01 29.81
CA ASP A 311 -19.61 22.97 30.84
C ASP A 311 -19.80 24.40 30.30
N SER A 312 -20.91 25.05 30.69
CA SER A 312 -21.39 26.36 30.21
C SER A 312 -20.46 27.54 30.51
N SER A 313 -19.26 27.33 31.05
CA SER A 313 -18.31 28.41 31.30
C SER A 313 -17.63 28.87 29.99
N ALA A 314 -17.72 30.17 29.71
CA ALA A 314 -17.22 30.83 28.49
C ALA A 314 -15.68 30.76 28.28
N LYS A 315 -14.95 29.98 29.08
CA LYS A 315 -13.48 29.96 29.15
C LYS A 315 -12.82 28.78 28.41
N HIS A 316 -13.58 27.89 27.78
CA HIS A 316 -13.04 26.67 27.16
C HIS A 316 -12.82 26.73 25.64
N GLY A 317 -13.06 27.88 24.98
CA GLY A 317 -12.99 28.00 23.52
C GLY A 317 -11.64 27.56 22.93
N GLU A 318 -10.54 27.98 23.55
CA GLU A 318 -9.20 27.59 23.14
C GLU A 318 -8.94 26.09 23.35
N SER A 319 -9.29 25.55 24.53
CA SER A 319 -9.14 24.13 24.88
C SER A 319 -9.91 23.21 23.93
N LEU A 320 -11.13 23.60 23.56
CA LEU A 320 -11.96 22.89 22.59
C LEU A 320 -11.30 22.88 21.20
N SER A 321 -10.71 24.00 20.79
CA SER A 321 -10.03 24.10 19.50
C SER A 321 -8.80 23.17 19.45
N VAL A 322 -7.99 23.15 20.51
CA VAL A 322 -6.78 22.31 20.63
C VAL A 322 -7.15 20.84 20.59
N LEU A 323 -8.15 20.40 21.38
CA LEU A 323 -8.58 19.00 21.40
C LEU A 323 -9.17 18.55 20.05
N LYS A 324 -9.91 19.41 19.36
CA LYS A 324 -10.44 19.12 18.02
C LYS A 324 -9.33 18.89 17.00
N ARG A 325 -8.25 19.67 17.07
CA ARG A 325 -7.07 19.51 16.19
C ARG A 325 -6.29 18.25 16.56
N ALA A 326 -5.92 18.09 17.84
CA ALA A 326 -5.22 16.92 18.34
C ALA A 326 -5.93 15.60 17.99
N ARG A 327 -7.26 15.55 18.08
CA ARG A 327 -8.08 14.37 17.70
C ARG A 327 -7.81 13.88 16.27
N ASN A 328 -7.41 14.75 15.35
CA ASN A 328 -7.09 14.35 13.98
C ASN A 328 -5.71 13.69 13.88
N TRP A 329 -4.79 14.04 14.76
CA TRP A 329 -3.39 13.61 14.74
C TRP A 329 -3.10 12.40 15.63
N VAL A 330 -3.89 12.15 16.67
CA VAL A 330 -3.69 11.01 17.60
C VAL A 330 -3.71 9.64 16.91
N ARG A 331 -4.20 9.53 15.67
CA ARG A 331 -4.17 8.28 14.90
C ARG A 331 -2.86 8.04 14.14
N ILE A 332 -2.08 9.09 13.93
CA ILE A 332 -0.81 9.03 13.19
C ILE A 332 0.26 8.49 14.13
N SER A 333 1.24 7.77 13.57
CA SER A 333 2.41 7.32 14.34
C SER A 333 3.26 8.53 14.73
N GLU A 334 3.92 8.50 15.90
CA GLU A 334 4.72 9.65 16.34
C GLU A 334 5.81 10.06 15.35
N ASP A 335 6.43 9.08 14.70
CA ASP A 335 7.49 9.28 13.70
C ASP A 335 7.00 9.98 12.43
N SER A 336 5.70 9.93 12.16
CA SER A 336 5.09 10.55 10.96
C SER A 336 4.46 11.91 11.25
N LEU A 337 4.51 12.39 12.50
CA LEU A 337 3.94 13.69 12.88
C LEU A 337 4.91 14.82 12.55
N GLN A 338 4.40 15.86 11.89
CA GLN A 338 5.08 17.14 11.73
C GLN A 338 5.25 17.83 13.09
N PRO A 339 6.29 18.66 13.30
CA PRO A 339 6.53 19.35 14.58
C PRO A 339 5.31 20.12 15.12
N GLN A 340 4.57 20.79 14.23
CA GLN A 340 3.35 21.51 14.60
C GLN A 340 2.24 20.56 15.09
N GLN A 341 2.07 19.41 14.43
CA GLN A 341 1.05 18.41 14.82
C GLN A 341 1.38 17.79 16.17
N ARG A 342 2.67 17.51 16.42
CA ARG A 342 3.16 17.03 17.73
C ARG A 342 2.86 18.04 18.83
N ALA A 343 3.18 19.32 18.60
CA ALA A 343 2.89 20.39 19.55
C ALA A 343 1.38 20.51 19.88
N GLU A 344 0.49 20.27 18.92
CA GLU A 344 -0.96 20.26 19.18
C GLU A 344 -1.40 19.11 20.09
N ILE A 345 -0.78 17.93 19.95
CA ILE A 345 -1.01 16.80 20.87
C ILE A 345 -0.47 17.13 22.27
N ASP A 346 0.73 17.69 22.37
CA ASP A 346 1.35 18.04 23.65
C ASP A 346 0.53 19.11 24.42
N GLN A 347 -0.04 20.08 23.71
CA GLN A 347 -0.97 21.05 24.28
C GLN A 347 -2.26 20.40 24.78
N ALA A 348 -2.78 19.40 24.06
CA ALA A 348 -3.97 18.66 24.48
C ALA A 348 -3.70 17.80 25.72
N VAL A 349 -2.52 17.17 25.79
CA VAL A 349 -2.05 16.36 26.90
C VAL A 349 -1.97 17.18 28.20
N THR A 350 -1.41 18.38 28.14
CA THR A 350 -1.33 19.29 29.31
C THR A 350 -2.70 19.64 29.89
N ARG A 351 -3.77 19.58 29.08
CA ARG A 351 -5.14 19.96 29.48
C ARG A 351 -5.99 18.78 29.94
N SER A 352 -5.53 17.54 29.79
CA SER A 352 -6.28 16.34 30.16
C SER A 352 -5.37 15.26 30.73
N PRO A 353 -5.42 15.00 32.06
CA PRO A 353 -4.63 13.94 32.70
C PRO A 353 -4.87 12.55 32.10
N ALA A 354 -6.11 12.29 31.66
CA ALA A 354 -6.45 11.04 30.98
C ALA A 354 -5.73 10.92 29.63
N LEU A 355 -5.69 11.98 28.82
CA LEU A 355 -4.93 11.98 27.57
C LEU A 355 -3.43 11.87 27.81
N ALA A 356 -2.89 12.52 28.84
CA ALA A 356 -1.48 12.39 29.22
C ALA A 356 -1.11 10.93 29.50
N THR A 357 -1.91 10.26 30.32
CA THR A 357 -1.74 8.84 30.64
C THR A 357 -1.82 7.98 29.37
N LEU A 358 -2.81 8.23 28.51
CA LEU A 358 -2.98 7.47 27.27
C LEU A 358 -1.80 7.64 26.29
N VAL A 359 -1.26 8.85 26.15
CA VAL A 359 -0.09 9.13 25.31
C VAL A 359 1.14 8.39 25.86
N GLN A 360 1.41 8.52 27.17
CA GLN A 360 2.51 7.83 27.82
C GLN A 360 2.42 6.31 27.66
N MET A 361 1.24 5.74 27.95
CA MET A 361 1.01 4.29 27.85
C MET A 361 1.13 3.79 26.41
N ARG A 362 0.79 4.59 25.40
CA ARG A 362 1.02 4.24 23.99
C ARG A 362 2.50 4.14 23.66
N ALA A 363 3.29 5.14 24.05
CA ALA A 363 4.72 5.17 23.82
C ALA A 363 5.41 4.00 24.53
N GLU A 364 5.02 3.70 25.77
CA GLU A 364 5.49 2.52 26.50
C GLU A 364 5.19 1.21 25.78
N LEU A 365 3.97 1.06 25.25
CA LEU A 365 3.56 -0.15 24.53
C LEU A 365 4.36 -0.31 23.22
N GLY A 366 4.62 0.79 22.50
CA GLY A 366 5.42 0.80 21.27
C GLY A 366 6.85 0.29 21.49
N ARG A 367 7.48 0.67 22.60
CA ARG A 367 8.86 0.26 22.94
C ARG A 367 9.04 -1.26 23.06
N LEU A 368 7.98 -2.03 23.36
CA LEU A 368 8.06 -3.49 23.51
C LEU A 368 8.58 -4.20 22.24
N TRP A 369 8.31 -3.67 21.05
CA TRP A 369 8.72 -4.29 19.79
C TRP A 369 9.73 -3.46 18.99
N GLU A 370 10.13 -2.30 19.50
CA GLU A 370 11.25 -1.51 18.98
C GLU A 370 12.58 -1.93 19.63
N SER A 371 12.53 -2.54 20.81
CA SER A 371 13.72 -2.99 21.53
C SER A 371 14.35 -4.20 20.84
N SER A 372 15.48 -3.97 20.16
CA SER A 372 16.27 -5.04 19.51
C SER A 372 17.23 -5.75 20.46
N SER A 373 17.43 -5.24 21.68
CA SER A 373 18.40 -5.76 22.66
C SER A 373 17.76 -6.41 23.90
N ALA A 374 16.44 -6.27 24.11
CA ALA A 374 15.76 -6.88 25.24
C ALA A 374 15.57 -8.39 25.06
N SER A 375 15.72 -9.15 26.16
CA SER A 375 15.38 -10.56 26.19
C SER A 375 13.86 -10.76 26.15
N SER A 376 13.40 -11.93 25.70
CA SER A 376 11.96 -12.27 25.70
C SER A 376 11.36 -12.25 27.12
N GLU A 377 12.16 -12.56 28.14
CA GLU A 377 11.76 -12.48 29.55
C GLU A 377 11.55 -11.03 30.00
N GLN A 378 12.47 -10.13 29.63
CA GLN A 378 12.34 -8.70 29.91
C GLN A 378 11.09 -8.11 29.24
N LEU A 379 10.89 -8.41 27.96
CA LEU A 379 9.71 -7.95 27.20
C LEU A 379 8.40 -8.50 27.78
N LEU A 380 8.42 -9.74 28.27
CA LEU A 380 7.25 -10.34 28.92
C LEU A 380 6.93 -9.61 30.23
N HIS A 381 7.95 -9.35 31.05
CA HIS A 381 7.80 -8.60 32.30
C HIS A 381 7.28 -7.18 32.03
N ASP A 382 7.83 -6.50 31.02
CA ASP A 382 7.39 -5.15 30.65
C ASP A 382 5.94 -5.14 30.16
N LEU A 383 5.52 -6.15 29.38
CA LEU A 383 4.12 -6.31 28.96
C LEU A 383 3.18 -6.60 30.13
N GLN A 384 3.60 -7.43 31.09
CA GLN A 384 2.84 -7.71 32.32
C GLN A 384 2.66 -6.43 33.14
N ALA A 385 3.76 -5.70 33.38
CA ALA A 385 3.74 -4.44 34.12
C ALA A 385 2.88 -3.37 33.41
N TRP A 386 2.95 -3.30 32.08
CA TRP A 386 2.10 -2.43 31.28
C TRP A 386 0.62 -2.77 31.45
N CYS A 387 0.25 -4.06 31.35
CA CYS A 387 -1.13 -4.49 31.55
C CYS A 387 -1.64 -4.15 32.95
N GLN A 388 -0.81 -4.34 33.99
CA GLN A 388 -1.18 -4.02 35.36
C GLN A 388 -1.43 -2.52 35.56
N ARG A 389 -0.52 -1.66 35.06
CA ARG A 389 -0.70 -0.19 35.11
C ARG A 389 -1.95 0.26 34.35
N ALA A 390 -2.19 -0.31 33.17
CA ALA A 390 -3.38 -0.01 32.38
C ALA A 390 -4.67 -0.37 33.14
N GLN A 391 -4.71 -1.52 33.82
CA GLN A 391 -5.85 -1.96 34.62
C GLN A 391 -6.06 -1.14 35.90
N GLN A 392 -5.03 -0.46 36.39
CA GLN A 392 -5.09 0.40 37.59
C GLN A 392 -5.21 1.89 37.25
N SER A 393 -5.37 2.23 35.97
CA SER A 393 -5.35 3.63 35.49
C SER A 393 -6.59 4.44 35.85
N GLY A 394 -7.72 3.79 36.16
CA GLY A 394 -9.02 4.46 36.32
C GLY A 394 -9.63 4.95 35.01
N ILE A 395 -9.02 4.61 33.86
CA ILE A 395 -9.48 4.98 32.52
C ILE A 395 -10.11 3.74 31.90
N ASP A 396 -11.45 3.63 31.96
CA ASP A 396 -12.20 2.45 31.48
C ASP A 396 -11.73 1.95 30.10
N GLY A 397 -11.56 2.85 29.13
CA GLY A 397 -11.11 2.47 27.79
C GLY A 397 -9.72 1.83 27.75
N LEU A 398 -8.80 2.22 28.64
CA LEU A 398 -7.46 1.65 28.77
C LEU A 398 -7.48 0.32 29.52
N GLU A 399 -8.32 0.21 30.55
CA GLU A 399 -8.55 -1.03 31.30
C GLU A 399 -9.11 -2.14 30.39
N GLN A 400 -10.14 -1.81 29.61
CA GLN A 400 -10.73 -2.72 28.61
C GLN A 400 -9.73 -3.09 27.52
N PHE A 401 -8.88 -2.14 27.11
CA PHE A 401 -7.82 -2.42 26.14
C PHE A 401 -6.82 -3.45 26.69
N ALA A 402 -6.38 -3.30 27.94
CA ALA A 402 -5.47 -4.24 28.58
C ALA A 402 -6.10 -5.64 28.72
N LEU A 403 -7.36 -5.73 29.13
CA LEU A 403 -8.09 -7.02 29.19
C LEU A 403 -8.13 -7.72 27.83
N ARG A 404 -8.31 -6.97 26.74
CA ARG A 404 -8.22 -7.52 25.38
C ARG A 404 -6.80 -7.92 25.01
N LEU A 405 -5.80 -7.11 25.35
CA LEU A 405 -4.40 -7.36 25.02
C LEU A 405 -3.92 -8.72 25.57
N ARG A 406 -4.38 -9.07 26.78
CA ARG A 406 -4.11 -10.37 27.43
C ARG A 406 -4.61 -11.60 26.64
N ARG A 407 -5.50 -11.40 25.67
CA ARG A 407 -6.12 -12.47 24.88
C ARG A 407 -5.41 -12.71 23.54
N TYR A 408 -4.44 -11.90 23.15
CA TYR A 408 -3.71 -12.11 21.90
C TYR A 408 -2.93 -13.42 21.96
N ALA A 409 -2.90 -14.11 20.83
CA ALA A 409 -2.18 -15.37 20.66
C ALA A 409 -1.47 -15.38 19.30
N ALA A 410 -0.40 -16.19 19.21
CA ALA A 410 0.43 -16.33 18.02
C ALA A 410 -0.21 -17.18 16.90
#